data_AF-A0A9D6GXN5-F1
#
_entry.id   AF-A0A9D6GXN5-F1
#
_cell.length_a   1.000
_cell.length_b   1.000
_cell.length_c   1.000
_cell.angle_alpha   90.00
_cell.angle_beta   90.00
_cell.angle_gamma   90.00
#
_symmetry.space_group_name_H-M   'P 1'
#
loop_
_entity.id
_entity.type
_entity.pdbx_description
1 polymer ?
#
loop_
_entity_poly.entity_id
_entity_poly.type
_entity_poly.pdbx_seq_one_letter_code
_entity_poly.pdbx_strand_id
1 'polypeptide(L)'
;MNTKHWAAAALMAVTLAGSAGAATVTMTGDNVTIKYLNPDAATELTGYGFPVNVTVAPGTSDVVQDAFPGGPYFTVNMEPTSIVVTFLQNTVFGPPSPFDGIGITGITQHIYGLTQTATFSGIVSQVGQTILFNFAGSNVYAAGSTVTANLTLTPAPVPLPAGIMALLAALAGLGLVARRRAA
;
A
#
# COMPACT_ATOMS: atom_id res chain seq x y z
N MET A 1 -46.16 -36.25 -11.11
CA MET A 1 -45.12 -36.10 -10.07
C MET A 1 -43.78 -35.90 -10.77
N ASN A 2 -43.17 -34.70 -10.69
CA ASN A 2 -41.92 -34.39 -11.38
C ASN A 2 -40.93 -33.73 -10.39
N THR A 3 -40.25 -34.57 -9.59
CA THR A 3 -39.31 -34.20 -8.51
C THR A 3 -37.90 -33.85 -9.00
N LYS A 4 -37.63 -33.94 -10.31
CA LYS A 4 -36.25 -33.89 -10.86
C LYS A 4 -35.65 -32.48 -11.02
N HIS A 5 -36.44 -31.40 -10.94
CA HIS A 5 -35.94 -30.05 -11.19
C HIS A 5 -35.30 -29.35 -9.98
N TRP A 6 -35.54 -29.84 -8.75
CA TRP A 6 -35.09 -29.19 -7.52
C TRP A 6 -33.62 -29.48 -7.19
N ALA A 7 -33.12 -30.66 -7.56
CA ALA A 7 -31.73 -31.04 -7.30
C ALA A 7 -30.72 -30.25 -8.17
N ALA A 8 -31.13 -29.85 -9.38
CA ALA A 8 -30.26 -29.11 -10.30
C ALA A 8 -29.98 -27.66 -9.85
N ALA A 9 -30.95 -27.01 -9.20
CA ALA A 9 -30.79 -25.65 -8.68
C ALA A 9 -29.88 -25.60 -7.44
N ALA A 10 -29.95 -26.62 -6.57
CA ALA A 10 -29.06 -26.73 -5.41
C ALA A 10 -27.59 -27.01 -5.80
N LEU A 11 -27.37 -27.79 -6.87
CA LEU A 11 -26.02 -28.13 -7.33
C LEU A 11 -25.33 -26.95 -8.04
N MET A 12 -26.08 -26.09 -8.74
CA MET A 12 -25.53 -24.87 -9.35
C MET A 12 -25.19 -23.75 -8.35
N ALA A 13 -25.82 -23.73 -7.17
CA ALA A 13 -25.50 -22.75 -6.13
C ALA A 13 -24.19 -23.07 -5.38
N VAL A 14 -23.79 -24.34 -5.34
CA VAL A 14 -22.56 -24.79 -4.65
C VAL A 14 -21.30 -24.52 -5.47
N THR A 15 -21.39 -24.49 -6.81
CA THR A 15 -20.23 -24.25 -7.69
C THR A 15 -19.80 -22.78 -7.78
N LEU A 16 -20.66 -21.83 -7.43
CA LEU A 16 -20.33 -20.38 -7.42
C LEU A 16 -19.63 -19.91 -6.14
N ALA A 17 -19.53 -20.78 -5.12
CA ALA A 17 -18.80 -20.49 -3.88
C ALA A 17 -17.30 -20.87 -3.95
N GLY A 18 -16.86 -21.44 -5.07
CA GLY A 18 -15.48 -21.85 -5.29
C GLY A 18 -14.59 -20.67 -5.69
N SER A 19 -13.56 -20.42 -4.88
CA SER A 19 -12.43 -19.49 -5.11
C SER A 19 -12.71 -17.99 -5.06
N ALA A 20 -13.02 -17.48 -3.87
CA ALA A 20 -12.43 -16.20 -3.51
C ALA A 20 -10.93 -16.46 -3.27
N GLY A 21 -10.09 -16.21 -4.27
CA GLY A 21 -8.64 -16.19 -4.06
C GLY A 21 -8.32 -15.19 -2.95
N ALA A 22 -7.35 -15.52 -2.08
CA ALA A 22 -6.89 -14.58 -1.07
C ALA A 22 -6.46 -13.29 -1.78
N ALA A 23 -7.18 -12.19 -1.55
CA ALA A 23 -6.83 -10.91 -2.15
C ALA A 23 -5.45 -10.52 -1.61
N THR A 24 -4.45 -10.41 -2.49
CA THR A 24 -3.16 -9.86 -2.14
C THR A 24 -3.36 -8.40 -1.77
N VAL A 25 -3.07 -8.05 -0.52
CA VAL A 25 -3.22 -6.69 -0.01
C VAL A 25 -2.01 -5.89 -0.47
N THR A 26 -2.28 -4.80 -1.19
CA THR A 26 -1.26 -3.93 -1.72
C THR A 26 -1.68 -2.48 -1.55
N MET A 27 -0.72 -1.58 -1.68
CA MET A 27 -0.95 -0.14 -1.79
C MET A 27 -1.50 0.26 -3.17
N THR A 28 -1.70 -0.67 -4.12
CA THR A 28 -2.11 -0.34 -5.49
C THR A 28 -3.41 0.47 -5.48
N GLY A 29 -3.38 1.66 -6.09
CA GLY A 29 -4.50 2.60 -6.13
C GLY A 29 -4.54 3.59 -4.96
N ASP A 30 -3.69 3.45 -3.94
CA ASP A 30 -3.55 4.45 -2.89
C ASP A 30 -3.00 5.76 -3.47
N ASN A 31 -3.55 6.88 -3.02
CA ASN A 31 -3.00 8.20 -3.30
C ASN A 31 -2.11 8.62 -2.13
N VAL A 32 -0.80 8.46 -2.30
CA VAL A 32 0.19 8.77 -1.26
C VAL A 32 0.74 10.17 -1.45
N THR A 33 1.07 10.83 -0.34
CA THR A 33 1.77 12.11 -0.35
C THR A 33 3.19 11.90 0.16
N ILE A 34 4.16 12.27 -0.68
CA ILE A 34 5.58 12.29 -0.37
C ILE A 34 5.96 13.73 0.00
N LYS A 35 6.59 13.90 1.15
CA LYS A 35 7.02 15.19 1.70
C LYS A 35 8.51 15.17 1.96
N TYR A 36 9.19 16.30 1.76
CA TYR A 36 10.53 16.49 2.29
C TYR A 36 10.44 17.00 3.73
N LEU A 37 11.21 16.40 4.63
CA LEU A 37 11.20 16.68 6.04
C LEU A 37 12.61 17.08 6.49
N ASN A 38 12.73 18.28 7.06
CA ASN A 38 13.97 18.84 7.59
C ASN A 38 13.62 20.03 8.52
N PRO A 39 14.27 20.19 9.69
CA PRO A 39 15.35 19.37 10.22
C PRO A 39 14.87 18.18 11.08
N ASP A 40 13.57 17.97 11.21
CA ASP A 40 13.00 16.88 12.01
C ASP A 40 11.89 16.16 11.22
N ALA A 41 11.40 15.05 11.77
CA ALA A 41 10.36 14.24 11.11
C ALA A 41 8.95 14.89 11.10
N ALA A 42 8.79 16.10 11.64
CA ALA A 42 7.51 16.82 11.71
C ALA A 42 7.50 18.10 10.86
N THR A 43 8.67 18.65 10.53
CA THR A 43 8.82 19.90 9.80
C THR A 43 8.90 19.64 8.31
N GLU A 44 7.81 19.96 7.60
CA GLU A 44 7.76 19.90 6.15
C GLU A 44 8.51 21.08 5.54
N LEU A 45 9.48 20.79 4.67
CA LEU A 45 10.12 21.79 3.84
C LEU A 45 9.39 21.86 2.50
N THR A 46 8.69 22.96 2.26
CA THR A 46 7.92 23.17 1.03
C THR A 46 8.79 23.74 -0.07
N GLY A 47 8.54 23.32 -1.31
CA GLY A 47 9.27 23.78 -2.49
C GLY A 47 9.90 22.60 -3.22
N TYR A 48 10.57 22.91 -4.33
CA TYR A 48 11.48 21.96 -4.99
C TYR A 48 10.85 20.68 -5.53
N GLY A 49 9.55 20.72 -5.81
CA GLY A 49 8.80 19.55 -6.24
C GLY A 49 8.05 18.86 -5.10
N PHE A 50 8.24 19.26 -3.83
CA PHE A 50 7.47 18.73 -2.71
C PHE A 50 6.39 19.69 -2.20
N PRO A 51 5.26 19.16 -1.69
CA PRO A 51 4.91 17.74 -1.65
C PRO A 51 4.50 17.17 -3.02
N VAL A 52 4.71 15.86 -3.23
CA VAL A 52 4.25 15.14 -4.42
C VAL A 52 3.11 14.19 -4.03
N ASN A 53 2.03 14.18 -4.81
CA ASN A 53 0.99 13.17 -4.70
C ASN A 53 1.16 12.13 -5.80
N VAL A 54 1.22 10.86 -5.41
CA VAL A 54 1.48 9.71 -6.29
C VAL A 54 0.34 8.71 -6.13
N THR A 55 -0.22 8.25 -7.24
CA THR A 55 -1.11 7.08 -7.22
C THR A 55 -0.26 5.83 -7.40
N VAL A 56 -0.26 4.93 -6.41
CA VAL A 56 0.59 3.74 -6.43
C VAL A 56 0.13 2.76 -7.51
N ALA A 57 1.04 2.36 -8.41
CA ALA A 57 0.82 1.29 -9.37
C ALA A 57 2.13 0.50 -9.62
N PRO A 58 2.05 -0.76 -10.07
CA PRO A 58 3.25 -1.55 -10.36
C PRO A 58 4.13 -0.86 -11.41
N GLY A 59 5.41 -0.66 -11.11
CA GLY A 59 6.37 -0.05 -12.04
C GLY A 59 6.13 1.43 -12.35
N THR A 60 5.23 2.13 -11.63
CA THR A 60 5.13 3.59 -11.73
C THR A 60 6.17 4.25 -10.83
N SER A 61 7.30 4.62 -11.44
CA SER A 61 8.29 5.49 -10.81
C SER A 61 7.89 6.95 -11.00
N ASP A 62 7.33 7.57 -9.96
CA ASP A 62 7.15 9.02 -9.96
C ASP A 62 8.47 9.69 -9.58
N VAL A 63 9.02 10.48 -10.51
CA VAL A 63 10.27 11.20 -10.31
C VAL A 63 10.03 12.33 -9.32
N VAL A 64 10.45 12.12 -8.09
CA VAL A 64 10.52 13.18 -7.08
C VAL A 64 11.79 13.99 -7.35
N GLN A 65 11.66 15.26 -7.73
CA GLN A 65 12.80 16.16 -7.80
C GLN A 65 13.04 16.76 -6.40
N ASP A 66 14.29 17.01 -6.05
CA ASP A 66 14.70 17.53 -4.74
C ASP A 66 15.30 18.95 -4.85
N ALA A 67 15.56 19.52 -3.67
CA ALA A 67 15.58 20.90 -3.26
C ALA A 67 16.87 21.68 -3.31
N PHE A 68 17.79 21.27 -4.15
CA PHE A 68 19.12 21.88 -4.13
C PHE A 68 19.56 22.33 -5.52
N PRO A 69 20.30 23.44 -5.62
CA PRO A 69 20.88 23.89 -6.88
C PRO A 69 21.90 22.82 -7.34
N GLY A 70 21.47 21.96 -8.26
CA GLY A 70 22.29 20.82 -8.70
C GLY A 70 21.52 19.75 -9.49
N GLY A 71 20.19 19.70 -9.40
CA GLY A 71 19.35 18.71 -10.07
C GLY A 71 18.76 17.68 -9.10
N PRO A 72 18.04 16.66 -9.61
CA PRO A 72 17.36 15.68 -8.75
C PRO A 72 18.36 14.74 -8.05
N TYR A 73 18.24 14.61 -6.73
CA TYR A 73 19.17 13.80 -5.91
C TYR A 73 18.76 12.34 -5.82
N PHE A 74 17.46 12.08 -5.83
CA PHE A 74 16.91 10.73 -5.78
C PHE A 74 15.56 10.67 -6.51
N THR A 75 15.09 9.47 -6.83
CA THR A 75 13.70 9.19 -7.22
C THR A 75 13.03 8.37 -6.14
N VAL A 76 11.70 8.41 -6.07
CA VAL A 76 10.91 7.57 -5.17
C VAL A 76 9.94 6.76 -6.01
N ASN A 77 10.21 5.46 -6.12
CA ASN A 77 9.34 4.53 -6.81
C ASN A 77 8.38 3.88 -5.80
N MET A 78 7.07 4.03 -6.05
CA MET A 78 6.02 3.48 -5.20
C MET A 78 5.56 2.16 -5.79
N GLU A 79 5.88 1.05 -5.12
CA GLU A 79 5.49 -0.29 -5.55
C GLU A 79 4.33 -0.82 -4.70
N PRO A 80 3.59 -1.86 -5.15
CA PRO A 80 2.44 -2.41 -4.43
C PRO A 80 2.71 -2.79 -2.95
N THR A 81 3.93 -3.21 -2.62
CA THR A 81 4.31 -3.64 -1.26
C THR A 81 5.66 -3.10 -0.82
N SER A 82 6.21 -2.13 -1.54
CA SER A 82 7.50 -1.54 -1.18
C SER A 82 7.61 -0.10 -1.68
N ILE A 83 8.58 0.61 -1.14
CA ILE A 83 8.94 1.96 -1.55
C ILE A 83 10.44 1.95 -1.80
N VAL A 84 10.86 2.36 -2.99
CA VAL A 84 12.26 2.32 -3.41
C VAL A 84 12.75 3.73 -3.66
N VAL A 85 13.71 4.19 -2.86
CA VAL A 85 14.43 5.44 -3.10
C VAL A 85 15.70 5.12 -3.87
N THR A 86 15.91 5.75 -5.03
CA THR A 86 17.12 5.56 -5.85
C THR A 86 17.89 6.86 -5.93
N PHE A 87 19.15 6.90 -5.50
CA PHE A 87 19.97 8.09 -5.58
C PHE A 87 20.51 8.26 -7.01
N LEU A 88 20.37 9.46 -7.57
CA LEU A 88 20.79 9.78 -8.93
C LEU A 88 22.22 10.32 -9.00
N GLN A 89 22.74 10.78 -7.87
CA GLN A 89 24.09 11.35 -7.77
C GLN A 89 24.72 11.06 -6.41
N ASN A 90 26.05 11.17 -6.35
CA ASN A 90 26.79 11.00 -5.11
C ASN A 90 26.43 12.13 -4.13
N THR A 91 25.83 11.78 -3.00
CA THR A 91 25.22 12.74 -2.08
C THR A 91 25.61 12.46 -0.64
N VAL A 92 25.83 13.54 0.13
CA VAL A 92 25.96 13.49 1.58
C VAL A 92 24.94 14.46 2.17
N PHE A 93 24.03 13.96 2.99
CA PHE A 93 23.04 14.76 3.72
C PHE A 93 23.68 15.20 5.04
N GLY A 94 24.49 16.26 4.96
CA GLY A 94 25.39 16.64 6.05
C GLY A 94 24.69 17.03 7.35
N PRO A 95 25.41 16.99 8.50
CA PRO A 95 24.93 17.58 9.76
C PRO A 95 24.70 19.09 9.60
N PRO A 96 23.76 19.71 10.35
CA PRO A 96 23.49 19.41 11.77
C PRO A 96 22.11 18.79 12.08
N SER A 97 21.38 18.33 11.07
CA SER A 97 19.99 17.94 11.27
C SER A 97 19.82 16.52 11.85
N PRO A 98 18.94 16.29 12.84
CA PRO A 98 18.57 14.93 13.27
C PRO A 98 17.74 14.18 12.23
N PHE A 99 17.09 14.89 11.31
CA PHE A 99 16.36 14.30 10.19
C PHE A 99 16.57 15.10 8.91
N ASP A 100 16.91 14.41 7.82
CA ASP A 100 17.02 15.00 6.50
C ASP A 100 16.61 13.95 5.48
N GLY A 101 15.40 14.07 4.93
CA GLY A 101 14.88 13.08 4.01
C GLY A 101 13.39 13.22 3.77
N ILE A 102 12.70 12.10 3.64
CA ILE A 102 11.30 12.09 3.18
C ILE A 102 10.35 11.37 4.14
N GLY A 103 9.12 11.86 4.18
CA GLY A 103 7.99 11.20 4.82
C GLY A 103 6.90 10.90 3.81
N ILE A 104 6.32 9.70 3.92
CA ILE A 104 5.29 9.19 3.02
C ILE A 104 4.04 8.86 3.82
N THR A 105 2.95 9.49 3.42
CA THR A 105 1.63 9.39 4.07
C THR A 105 0.56 9.02 3.05
N GLY A 106 -0.66 8.71 3.49
CA GLY A 106 -1.78 8.39 2.59
C GLY A 106 -1.90 6.90 2.22
N ILE A 107 -1.06 6.03 2.81
CA ILE A 107 -1.19 4.57 2.68
C ILE A 107 -2.47 4.15 3.42
N THR A 108 -3.43 3.60 2.68
CA THR A 108 -4.77 3.28 3.22
C THR A 108 -4.76 1.95 3.96
N GLN A 109 -3.90 1.02 3.54
CA GLN A 109 -3.76 -0.28 4.18
C GLN A 109 -2.98 -0.16 5.49
N HIS A 110 -3.40 -0.91 6.51
CA HIS A 110 -2.70 -0.92 7.79
C HIS A 110 -1.33 -1.60 7.66
N ILE A 111 -0.28 -0.89 8.08
CA ILE A 111 1.12 -1.34 7.99
C ILE A 111 1.50 -2.00 9.32
N TYR A 112 1.73 -3.31 9.30
CA TYR A 112 2.04 -4.10 10.51
C TYR A 112 3.50 -4.53 10.61
N GLY A 113 4.27 -4.35 9.52
CA GLY A 113 5.66 -4.71 9.47
C GLY A 113 6.40 -3.87 8.46
N LEU A 114 7.62 -3.50 8.81
CA LEU A 114 8.54 -2.74 7.98
C LEU A 114 9.90 -3.41 8.05
N THR A 115 10.48 -3.70 6.89
CA THR A 115 11.89 -4.10 6.78
C THR A 115 12.60 -3.23 5.77
N GLN A 116 13.91 -3.09 5.91
CA GLN A 116 14.72 -2.27 5.01
C GLN A 116 15.70 -3.15 4.22
N THR A 117 15.88 -2.84 2.94
CA THR A 117 16.99 -3.33 2.12
C THR A 117 17.81 -2.14 1.65
N ALA A 118 19.02 -1.96 2.18
CA ALA A 118 19.95 -0.90 1.77
C ALA A 118 21.38 -1.22 2.18
N THR A 119 22.32 -0.41 1.68
CA THR A 119 23.73 -0.47 2.10
C THR A 119 23.93 -0.02 3.56
N PHE A 120 23.10 0.91 4.05
CA PHE A 120 23.17 1.42 5.41
C PHE A 120 21.89 1.07 6.17
N SER A 121 22.03 0.51 7.37
CA SER A 121 20.90 0.15 8.23
C SER A 121 20.34 1.36 8.98
N GLY A 122 19.04 1.35 9.30
CA GLY A 122 18.40 2.33 10.18
C GLY A 122 17.95 3.63 9.50
N ILE A 123 17.93 3.67 8.16
CA ILE A 123 17.45 4.82 7.38
C ILE A 123 15.93 4.85 7.37
N VAL A 124 15.30 3.67 7.35
CA VAL A 124 13.85 3.56 7.19
C VAL A 124 13.20 3.31 8.54
N SER A 125 12.17 4.07 8.85
CA SER A 125 11.35 3.89 10.06
C SER A 125 9.87 4.10 9.78
N GLN A 126 9.01 3.65 10.70
CA GLN A 126 7.57 3.80 10.63
C GLN A 126 7.07 4.53 11.88
N VAL A 127 6.24 5.55 11.69
CA VAL A 127 5.53 6.25 12.78
C VAL A 127 4.04 6.26 12.44
N GLY A 128 3.27 5.42 13.13
CA GLY A 128 1.87 5.18 12.76
C GLY A 128 1.76 4.61 11.34
N GLN A 129 1.03 5.30 10.46
CA GLN A 129 0.88 4.94 9.03
C GLN A 129 1.85 5.70 8.12
N THR A 130 2.82 6.42 8.70
CA THR A 130 3.82 7.19 7.95
C THR A 130 5.11 6.39 7.83
N ILE A 131 5.64 6.28 6.61
CA ILE A 131 6.98 5.74 6.37
C ILE A 131 7.96 6.89 6.24
N LEU A 132 9.06 6.81 6.97
CA LEU A 132 10.11 7.83 7.02
C LEU A 132 11.41 7.26 6.48
N PHE A 133 12.09 8.02 5.62
CA PHE A 133 13.46 7.77 5.19
C PHE A 133 14.33 8.91 5.69
N ASN A 134 15.25 8.61 6.61
CA ASN A 134 16.19 9.58 7.16
C ASN A 134 17.58 9.37 6.54
N PHE A 135 17.97 10.27 5.65
CA PHE A 135 19.27 10.22 5.00
C PHE A 135 20.35 10.97 5.78
N ALA A 136 19.99 11.72 6.83
CA ALA A 136 20.90 12.54 7.62
C ALA A 136 22.13 11.75 8.11
N GLY A 137 23.27 12.43 8.07
CA GLY A 137 24.54 11.95 8.61
C GLY A 137 25.68 12.04 7.61
N SER A 138 26.80 11.42 7.95
CA SER A 138 28.03 11.49 7.14
C SER A 138 28.11 10.39 6.07
N ASN A 139 27.01 9.68 5.80
CA ASN A 139 26.97 8.61 4.81
C ASN A 139 27.01 9.21 3.40
N VAL A 140 27.82 8.59 2.53
CA VAL A 140 27.83 8.89 1.10
C VAL A 140 26.88 7.94 0.40
N TYR A 141 25.79 8.47 -0.12
CA TYR A 141 24.87 7.73 -0.99
C TYR A 141 25.38 7.81 -2.42
N ALA A 142 25.88 6.68 -2.93
CA ALA A 142 26.42 6.61 -4.27
C ALA A 142 25.32 6.73 -5.33
N ALA A 143 25.62 7.34 -6.47
CA ALA A 143 24.74 7.35 -7.63
C ALA A 143 24.38 5.91 -8.04
N GLY A 144 23.09 5.66 -8.29
CA GLY A 144 22.53 4.34 -8.59
C GLY A 144 22.26 3.45 -7.39
N SER A 145 22.63 3.86 -6.16
CA SER A 145 22.30 3.10 -4.95
C SER A 145 20.82 3.24 -4.59
N THR A 146 20.28 2.22 -3.92
CA THR A 146 18.87 2.18 -3.53
C THR A 146 18.69 1.93 -2.04
N VAL A 147 17.62 2.51 -1.49
CA VAL A 147 17.08 2.21 -0.17
C VAL A 147 15.64 1.77 -0.35
N THR A 148 15.34 0.53 -0.01
CA THR A 148 14.00 -0.04 -0.12
C THR A 148 13.37 -0.22 1.24
N ALA A 149 12.16 0.29 1.40
CA ALA A 149 11.25 -0.05 2.49
C ALA A 149 10.30 -1.16 2.00
N ASN A 150 10.40 -2.37 2.55
CA ASN A 150 9.45 -3.43 2.28
C ASN A 150 8.36 -3.42 3.35
N LEU A 151 7.11 -3.34 2.90
CA LEU A 151 5.95 -3.18 3.75
C LEU A 151 5.20 -4.50 3.87
N THR A 152 4.75 -4.78 5.08
CA THR A 152 3.83 -5.88 5.36
C THR A 152 2.48 -5.28 5.71
N LEU A 153 1.46 -5.60 4.90
CA LEU A 153 0.15 -4.96 4.91
C LEU A 153 -0.93 -5.95 5.33
N THR A 154 -1.73 -5.60 6.34
CA THR A 154 -2.87 -6.44 6.76
C THR A 154 -4.09 -6.11 5.91
N PRO A 155 -4.92 -7.10 5.54
CA PRO A 155 -6.16 -6.82 4.83
C PRO A 155 -7.07 -5.92 5.66
N ALA A 156 -7.58 -4.86 5.04
CA ALA A 156 -8.85 -4.30 5.50
C ALA A 156 -9.95 -5.36 5.34
N PRO A 157 -10.94 -5.46 6.25
CA PRO A 157 -12.05 -6.40 6.10
C PRO A 157 -12.70 -6.23 4.72
N VAL A 158 -12.64 -7.26 3.88
CA VAL A 158 -13.30 -7.24 2.56
C VAL A 158 -14.81 -7.27 2.81
N PRO A 159 -15.58 -6.28 2.32
CA PRO A 159 -17.03 -6.34 2.39
C PRO A 159 -17.51 -7.62 1.71
N LEU A 160 -18.27 -8.46 2.41
CA LEU A 160 -18.93 -9.61 1.82
C LEU A 160 -19.75 -9.11 0.62
N PRO A 161 -19.64 -9.74 -0.57
CA PRO A 161 -20.46 -9.37 -1.71
C PRO A 161 -21.93 -9.35 -1.28
N ALA A 162 -22.64 -8.25 -1.56
CA ALA A 162 -24.07 -8.11 -1.22
C ALA A 162 -24.91 -9.30 -1.73
N GLY A 163 -24.44 -9.98 -2.78
CA GLY A 163 -25.00 -11.20 -3.33
C GLY A 163 -25.06 -12.38 -2.35
N ILE A 164 -24.12 -12.52 -1.40
CA ILE A 164 -24.16 -13.61 -0.40
C ILE A 164 -25.34 -13.40 0.56
N MET A 165 -25.55 -12.16 1.02
CA MET A 165 -26.69 -11.84 1.87
C MET A 165 -28.02 -11.97 1.12
N ALA A 166 -28.07 -11.54 -0.15
CA ALA A 166 -29.24 -11.71 -1.00
C ALA A 166 -29.54 -13.20 -1.28
N LEU A 167 -28.52 -14.03 -1.49
CA LEU A 167 -28.65 -15.47 -1.69
C LEU A 167 -29.15 -16.17 -0.43
N LEU A 168 -28.60 -15.84 0.74
CA LEU A 168 -29.07 -16.37 2.03
C LEU A 168 -30.52 -15.99 2.29
N ALA A 169 -30.90 -14.73 2.00
CA ALA A 169 -32.28 -14.27 2.11
C ALA A 169 -33.21 -15.01 1.13
N ALA A 170 -32.78 -15.22 -0.12
CA ALA A 170 -33.54 -15.97 -1.11
C ALA A 170 -33.72 -17.44 -0.71
N LEU A 171 -32.68 -18.12 -0.22
CA LEU A 171 -32.77 -19.49 0.29
C LEU A 171 -33.70 -19.60 1.50
N ALA A 172 -33.62 -18.64 2.44
CA ALA A 172 -34.50 -18.61 3.60
C ALA A 172 -35.98 -18.43 3.18
N GLY A 173 -36.25 -17.55 2.21
CA GLY A 173 -37.58 -17.36 1.62
C GLY A 173 -38.10 -18.62 0.94
N LEU A 174 -37.27 -19.29 0.14
CA LEU A 174 -37.59 -20.57 -0.50
C LEU A 174 -37.91 -21.67 0.53
N GLY A 175 -37.14 -21.77 1.61
CA GLY A 175 -37.39 -22.73 2.70
C GLY A 175 -38.72 -22.48 3.41
N LEU A 176 -39.07 -21.22 3.67
CA LEU A 176 -40.35 -20.83 4.26
C LEU A 176 -41.55 -21.16 3.35
N VAL A 177 -41.42 -20.92 2.05
CA VAL A 177 -42.47 -21.23 1.06
C VAL A 177 -42.64 -22.74 0.91
N ALA A 178 -41.54 -23.50 0.90
CA ALA A 178 -41.59 -24.97 0.85
C ALA A 178 -42.27 -25.55 2.10
N ARG A 179 -41.98 -25.03 3.29
CA ARG A 179 -42.61 -25.47 4.55
C ARG A 179 -44.11 -25.18 4.59
N ARG A 180 -44.56 -24.06 4.04
CA ARG A 180 -45.99 -23.70 3.93
C ARG A 180 -46.79 -24.57 2.96
N ARG A 181 -46.13 -25.24 2.00
CA ARG A 181 -46.80 -26.17 1.07
C ARG A 181 -46.85 -27.61 1.58
N ALA A 182 -46.06 -27.94 2.60
CA ALA A 182 -45.99 -29.27 3.21
C ALA A 182 -46.85 -29.42 4.47
N ALA A 183 -47.39 -28.31 5.00
CA ALA A 183 -48.39 -28.27 6.06
C ALA A 183 -49.78 -28.06 5.44
#